data_AF-A0A968JM30-F1
#
_entry.id   AF-A0A968JM30-F1
#
_cell.length_a   1.000
_cell.length_b   1.000
_cell.length_c   1.000
_cell.angle_alpha   90.00
_cell.angle_beta   90.00
_cell.angle_gamma   90.00
#
_symmetry.space_group_name_H-M   'P 1'
#
loop_
_entity.id
_entity.type
_entity.pdbx_description
1 polymer ?
#
loop_
_entity_poly.entity_id
_entity_poly.type
_entity_poly.pdbx_seq_one_letter_code
_entity_poly.pdbx_strand_id
1 'polypeptide(L)'
;MILLSDKTWKSSTGPIRMSNIYDGEMYDAHFEIAGWDTPDYDDSKWSGVILSSFPKSVIVASEGAPVIRIEELKPVKKIITPKKEVVLDFGQNLTGRVKFTVKGKKGDTLIIHHAEVLDKEGNFYTENLRSAKQQITYVLKMMVKSIMSLFYISGIQVYSHKRVEQCLRK
;
A
#
# COMPACT_ATOMS: atom_id res chain seq x y z
N MET A 1 8.77 18.01 -30.72
CA MET A 1 9.38 18.40 -29.42
C MET A 1 9.68 17.13 -28.65
N ILE A 2 10.85 17.02 -28.04
CA ILE A 2 11.24 15.88 -27.22
C ILE A 2 11.33 16.37 -25.78
N LEU A 3 10.65 15.69 -24.85
CA LEU A 3 10.74 15.95 -23.42
C LEU A 3 11.56 14.81 -22.79
N LEU A 4 12.63 15.17 -22.06
CA LEU A 4 13.56 14.21 -21.47
C LEU A 4 13.55 14.34 -19.94
N SER A 5 13.91 13.26 -19.25
CA SER A 5 14.27 13.33 -17.83
C SER A 5 15.66 13.96 -17.70
N ASP A 6 15.73 15.18 -17.19
CA ASP A 6 16.97 15.95 -17.04
C ASP A 6 16.96 16.78 -15.74
N LYS A 7 17.86 17.76 -15.63
CA LYS A 7 18.02 18.60 -14.43
C LYS A 7 16.89 19.63 -14.23
N THR A 8 16.02 19.85 -15.21
CA THR A 8 14.90 20.79 -15.05
C THR A 8 13.76 20.18 -14.25
N TRP A 9 13.78 18.87 -14.03
CA TRP A 9 12.81 18.18 -13.17
C TRP A 9 12.99 18.57 -11.71
N LYS A 10 11.87 18.56 -10.98
CA LYS A 10 11.84 18.76 -9.53
C LYS A 10 11.30 17.51 -8.83
N SER A 11 11.59 17.42 -7.54
CA SER A 11 11.19 16.31 -6.68
C SER A 11 10.78 16.81 -5.30
N SER A 12 9.89 16.04 -4.66
CA SER A 12 9.46 16.25 -3.28
C SER A 12 9.11 14.90 -2.66
N THR A 13 9.12 14.82 -1.32
CA THR A 13 8.52 13.67 -0.64
C THR A 13 7.00 13.74 -0.73
N GLY A 14 6.35 12.59 -0.67
CA GLY A 14 4.90 12.50 -0.77
C GLY A 14 4.25 11.79 0.42
N PRO A 15 3.01 11.33 0.25
CA PRO A 15 2.27 10.61 1.27
C PRO A 15 2.81 9.21 1.53
N ILE A 16 3.54 8.61 0.58
CA ILE A 16 4.26 7.35 0.81
C ILE A 16 5.50 7.66 1.65
N ARG A 17 5.52 7.20 2.91
CA ARG A 17 6.60 7.43 3.87
C ARG A 17 7.57 6.25 3.96
N MET A 18 7.10 5.06 3.61
CA MET A 18 7.90 3.84 3.48
C MET A 18 7.24 2.95 2.42
N SER A 19 8.06 2.30 1.59
CA SER A 19 7.63 1.21 0.73
C SER A 19 8.73 0.15 0.64
N ASN A 20 8.39 -1.10 0.93
CA ASN A 20 9.30 -2.23 0.92
C ASN A 20 8.55 -3.52 0.53
N ILE A 21 9.16 -4.34 -0.32
CA ILE A 21 8.56 -5.58 -0.84
C ILE A 21 8.30 -6.65 0.23
N TYR A 22 9.04 -6.63 1.34
CA TYR A 22 8.89 -7.58 2.45
C TYR A 22 8.12 -6.99 3.63
N ASP A 23 8.38 -5.73 3.97
CA ASP A 23 7.81 -5.11 5.16
C ASP A 23 6.46 -4.43 4.91
N GLY A 24 6.16 -4.08 3.66
CA GLY A 24 4.93 -3.42 3.25
C GLY A 24 5.08 -1.90 3.10
N GLU A 25 4.05 -1.15 3.47
CA GLU A 25 3.90 0.26 3.09
C GLU A 25 3.40 1.12 4.24
N MET A 26 3.95 2.33 4.38
CA MET A 26 3.40 3.37 5.24
C MET A 26 2.96 4.56 4.40
N TYR A 27 1.68 4.88 4.48
CA TYR A 27 1.07 6.01 3.81
C TYR A 27 0.50 6.98 4.83
N ASP A 28 0.99 8.22 4.84
CA ASP A 28 0.46 9.29 5.65
C ASP A 28 -0.25 10.32 4.77
N ALA A 29 -1.58 10.31 4.83
CA ALA A 29 -2.39 11.17 3.98
C ALA A 29 -2.20 12.67 4.28
N HIS A 30 -1.62 13.06 5.42
CA HIS A 30 -1.31 14.47 5.70
C HIS A 30 -0.35 15.08 4.67
N PHE A 31 0.50 14.26 4.05
CA PHE A 31 1.46 14.66 3.02
C PHE A 31 0.91 14.51 1.59
N GLU A 32 -0.39 14.27 1.41
CA GLU A 32 -1.01 14.33 0.08
C GLU A 32 -0.89 15.75 -0.51
N ILE A 33 -0.28 15.83 -1.69
CA ILE A 33 -0.10 17.06 -2.46
C ILE A 33 -1.18 17.06 -3.55
N ALA A 34 -2.21 17.88 -3.42
CA ALA A 34 -3.30 17.91 -4.41
C ALA A 34 -2.83 18.60 -5.69
N GLY A 35 -3.13 17.99 -6.85
CA GLY A 35 -2.89 18.57 -8.17
C GLY A 35 -1.43 18.58 -8.64
N TRP A 36 -0.50 17.95 -7.92
CA TRP A 36 0.93 17.91 -8.29
C TRP A 36 1.21 17.35 -9.69
N ASP A 37 0.28 16.54 -10.20
CA ASP A 37 0.28 15.88 -11.49
C ASP A 37 -0.46 16.67 -12.59
N THR A 38 -0.76 17.96 -12.34
CA THR A 38 -1.43 18.85 -13.29
C THR A 38 -0.49 19.97 -13.77
N PRO A 39 -0.70 20.49 -15.00
CA PRO A 39 0.18 21.54 -15.56
C PRO A 39 0.21 22.84 -14.75
N ASP A 40 -0.88 23.15 -14.03
CA ASP A 40 -1.05 24.42 -13.31
C ASP A 40 -0.47 24.39 -11.89
N TYR A 41 0.17 23.31 -11.49
CA TYR A 41 0.71 23.16 -10.15
C TYR A 41 1.96 24.03 -9.93
N ASP A 42 1.95 24.84 -8.88
CA ASP A 42 3.12 25.59 -8.44
C ASP A 42 4.11 24.68 -7.68
N ASP A 43 5.12 24.19 -8.40
CA ASP A 43 6.21 23.38 -7.88
C ASP A 43 7.43 24.20 -7.42
N SER A 44 7.29 25.52 -7.21
CA SER A 44 8.38 26.41 -6.79
C SER A 44 9.07 25.99 -5.48
N LYS A 45 8.34 25.28 -4.61
CA LYS A 45 8.85 24.78 -3.32
C LYS A 45 9.54 23.41 -3.40
N TRP A 46 9.50 22.75 -4.55
CA TRP A 46 10.12 21.43 -4.72
C TRP A 46 11.63 21.58 -4.94
N SER A 47 12.38 20.55 -4.55
CA SER A 47 13.83 20.52 -4.76
C SER A 47 14.18 20.06 -6.17
N GLY A 48 15.25 20.59 -6.75
CA GLY A 48 15.78 20.08 -8.02
C GLY A 48 16.24 18.61 -7.91
N VAL A 49 16.31 17.91 -9.03
CA VAL A 49 16.82 16.54 -9.09
C VAL A 49 18.34 16.49 -9.31
N ILE A 50 18.94 15.36 -8.92
CA ILE A 50 20.34 15.04 -9.23
C ILE A 50 20.35 13.99 -10.33
N LEU A 51 21.19 14.20 -11.35
CA LEU A 51 21.37 13.21 -12.41
C LEU A 51 22.13 11.99 -11.87
N SER A 52 21.54 10.81 -12.03
CA SER A 52 22.22 9.54 -11.78
C SER A 52 22.92 9.07 -13.05
N SER A 53 24.19 8.69 -12.92
CA SER A 53 24.93 8.06 -14.01
C SER A 53 24.68 6.56 -13.97
N PHE A 54 23.96 6.06 -14.97
CA PHE A 54 23.69 4.62 -15.13
C PHE A 54 24.06 4.20 -16.57
N PRO A 55 24.72 3.05 -16.77
CA PRO A 55 25.10 2.58 -18.10
C PRO A 55 23.84 2.32 -18.95
N LYS A 56 23.62 3.12 -19.99
CA LYS A 56 22.45 2.95 -20.87
C LYS A 56 22.54 1.70 -21.76
N SER A 57 23.73 1.13 -21.90
CA SER A 57 23.99 -0.09 -22.68
C SER A 57 23.29 -1.33 -22.13
N VAL A 58 22.87 -1.33 -20.87
CA VAL A 58 22.13 -2.46 -20.28
C VAL A 58 20.61 -2.31 -20.38
N ILE A 59 20.12 -1.21 -20.95
CA ILE A 59 18.68 -0.99 -21.14
C ILE A 59 18.23 -1.83 -22.33
N VAL A 60 17.40 -2.83 -22.06
CA VAL A 60 16.75 -3.69 -23.05
C VAL A 60 15.24 -3.61 -22.90
N ALA A 61 14.52 -3.84 -23.99
CA ALA A 61 13.07 -3.97 -23.93
C ALA A 61 12.70 -5.22 -23.09
N SER A 62 11.63 -5.12 -22.31
CA SER A 62 11.12 -6.29 -21.59
C SER A 62 10.46 -7.26 -22.57
N GLU A 63 10.85 -8.53 -22.54
CA GLU A 63 10.28 -9.58 -23.39
C GLU A 63 9.06 -10.28 -22.75
N GLY A 64 8.91 -10.15 -21.43
CA GLY A 64 7.83 -10.78 -20.67
C GLY A 64 6.56 -9.94 -20.62
N ALA A 65 5.43 -10.58 -20.31
CA ALA A 65 4.21 -9.86 -20.01
C ALA A 65 4.40 -8.98 -18.75
N PRO A 66 3.87 -7.75 -18.75
CA PRO A 66 3.99 -6.88 -17.58
C PRO A 66 3.18 -7.42 -16.40
N VAL A 67 3.63 -7.10 -15.19
CA VAL A 67 2.82 -7.35 -13.98
C VAL A 67 1.65 -6.38 -13.97
N ILE A 68 0.44 -6.90 -14.15
CA ILE A 68 -0.81 -6.13 -14.16
C ILE A 68 -1.80 -6.69 -13.14
N ARG A 69 -2.77 -5.86 -12.72
CA ARG A 69 -3.90 -6.34 -11.93
C ARG A 69 -4.85 -7.13 -12.85
N ILE A 70 -4.96 -8.43 -12.60
CA ILE A 70 -5.80 -9.33 -13.40
C ILE A 70 -7.24 -9.41 -12.87
N GLU A 71 -7.44 -9.30 -11.56
CA GLU A 71 -8.75 -9.43 -10.92
C GLU A 71 -8.85 -8.58 -9.63
N GLU A 72 -10.08 -8.30 -9.19
CA GLU A 72 -10.39 -7.73 -7.88
C GLU A 72 -11.31 -8.71 -7.14
N LEU A 73 -10.86 -9.17 -5.98
CA LEU A 73 -11.59 -10.13 -5.15
C LEU A 73 -12.07 -9.47 -3.87
N LYS A 74 -13.25 -9.86 -3.41
CA LYS A 74 -13.83 -9.43 -2.15
C LYS A 74 -13.64 -10.52 -1.10
N PRO A 75 -13.46 -10.17 0.19
CA PRO A 75 -13.48 -11.17 1.26
C PRO A 75 -14.77 -11.98 1.22
N VAL A 76 -14.66 -13.30 1.29
CA VAL A 76 -15.81 -14.21 1.36
C VAL A 76 -16.31 -14.38 2.79
N LYS A 77 -15.46 -14.13 3.79
CA LYS A 77 -15.79 -14.29 5.20
C LYS A 77 -15.10 -13.25 6.08
N LYS A 78 -15.81 -12.83 7.14
CA LYS A 78 -15.25 -12.08 8.27
C LYS A 78 -15.21 -13.01 9.48
N ILE A 79 -14.04 -13.15 10.08
CA ILE A 79 -13.77 -13.97 11.25
C ILE A 79 -13.40 -13.05 12.40
N ILE A 80 -13.90 -13.35 13.61
CA ILE A 80 -13.39 -12.78 14.85
C ILE A 80 -12.63 -13.90 15.54
N THR A 81 -11.31 -13.75 15.69
CA THR A 81 -10.47 -14.80 16.31
C THR A 81 -10.73 -14.88 17.82
N PRO A 82 -10.31 -15.97 18.49
CA PRO A 82 -10.32 -16.02 19.96
C PRO A 82 -9.58 -14.85 20.62
N LYS A 83 -8.52 -14.34 19.99
CA LYS A 83 -7.80 -13.10 20.40
C LYS A 83 -8.53 -11.80 20.07
N LYS A 84 -9.79 -11.87 19.59
CA LYS A 84 -10.65 -10.75 19.19
C LYS A 84 -10.12 -9.96 17.99
N GLU A 85 -9.31 -10.59 17.16
CA GLU A 85 -8.79 -10.00 15.93
C GLU A 85 -9.85 -10.05 14.84
N VAL A 86 -9.93 -9.01 14.01
CA VAL A 86 -10.82 -9.00 12.85
C VAL A 86 -10.06 -9.50 11.64
N VAL A 87 -10.36 -10.72 11.20
CA VAL A 87 -9.73 -11.34 10.02
C VAL A 87 -10.72 -11.37 8.86
N LEU A 88 -10.25 -10.98 7.69
CA LEU A 88 -10.99 -11.06 6.44
C LEU A 88 -10.35 -12.13 5.56
N ASP A 89 -11.13 -13.16 5.30
CA ASP A 89 -10.73 -14.32 4.55
C ASP A 89 -11.27 -14.18 3.12
N PHE A 90 -10.37 -14.28 2.15
CA PHE A 90 -10.67 -14.16 0.73
C PHE A 90 -10.99 -15.52 0.09
N GLY A 91 -10.92 -16.60 0.86
CA GLY A 91 -11.25 -17.96 0.42
C GLY A 91 -10.17 -18.63 -0.41
N GLN A 92 -9.08 -17.92 -0.69
CA GLN A 92 -7.90 -18.43 -1.38
C GLN A 92 -6.66 -17.64 -0.98
N ASN A 93 -5.50 -18.31 -1.02
CA ASN A 93 -4.23 -17.63 -0.86
C ASN A 93 -3.90 -16.89 -2.17
N LEU A 94 -3.60 -15.60 -2.05
CA LEU A 94 -3.50 -14.67 -3.16
C LEU A 94 -2.21 -13.86 -3.09
N THR A 95 -1.90 -13.19 -4.18
CA THR A 95 -0.80 -12.24 -4.21
C THR A 95 -1.22 -11.00 -4.98
N GLY A 96 -1.02 -9.83 -4.39
CA GLY A 96 -1.54 -8.59 -4.97
C GLY A 96 -1.51 -7.41 -4.01
N ARG A 97 -2.51 -6.53 -4.12
CA ARG A 97 -2.63 -5.31 -3.31
C ARG A 97 -4.01 -5.26 -2.69
N VAL A 98 -4.12 -4.65 -1.52
CA VAL A 98 -5.42 -4.45 -0.89
C VAL A 98 -5.96 -3.06 -1.19
N LYS A 99 -7.27 -3.00 -1.46
CA LYS A 99 -8.04 -1.77 -1.60
C LYS A 99 -9.02 -1.71 -0.45
N PHE A 100 -9.05 -0.59 0.25
CA PHE A 100 -9.89 -0.43 1.43
C PHE A 100 -10.50 0.96 1.51
N THR A 101 -11.59 1.07 2.27
CA THR A 101 -12.26 2.35 2.53
C THR A 101 -12.41 2.53 4.02
N VAL A 102 -11.63 3.44 4.56
CA VAL A 102 -11.52 3.64 5.99
C VAL A 102 -12.32 4.86 6.42
N LYS A 103 -13.10 4.72 7.50
CA LYS A 103 -13.80 5.82 8.16
C LYS A 103 -13.29 6.00 9.59
N GLY A 104 -12.79 7.18 9.91
CA GLY A 104 -12.21 7.49 11.22
C GLY A 104 -12.05 8.98 11.44
N LYS A 105 -11.37 9.37 12.50
CA LYS A 105 -10.98 10.76 12.77
C LYS A 105 -9.66 11.08 12.08
N LYS A 106 -9.42 12.36 11.82
CA LYS A 106 -8.10 12.84 11.37
C LYS A 106 -7.03 12.41 12.38
N GLY A 107 -5.93 11.86 11.88
CA GLY A 107 -4.83 11.33 12.70
C GLY A 107 -5.03 9.88 13.16
N ASP A 108 -6.18 9.26 12.92
CA ASP A 108 -6.32 7.83 13.18
C ASP A 108 -5.41 7.03 12.24
N THR A 109 -4.89 5.91 12.75
CA THR A 109 -4.02 5.00 12.00
C THR A 109 -4.72 3.67 11.82
N LEU A 110 -4.87 3.26 10.56
CA LEU A 110 -5.24 1.90 10.18
C LEU A 110 -3.98 1.07 10.00
N ILE A 111 -3.94 -0.10 10.63
CA ILE A 111 -2.87 -1.08 10.43
C ILE A 111 -3.49 -2.35 9.87
N ILE A 112 -2.98 -2.78 8.72
CA ILE A 112 -3.39 -4.00 8.03
C ILE A 112 -2.20 -4.97 8.01
N HIS A 113 -2.39 -6.18 8.52
CA HIS A 113 -1.42 -7.27 8.42
C HIS A 113 -1.91 -8.34 7.46
N HIS A 114 -0.97 -9.02 6.82
CA HIS A 114 -1.24 -10.14 5.92
C HIS A 114 -0.63 -11.42 6.50
N ALA A 115 -1.40 -12.50 6.43
CA ALA A 115 -0.98 -13.84 6.82
C ALA A 115 -1.45 -14.86 5.79
N GLU A 116 -0.83 -16.03 5.76
CA GLU A 116 -1.23 -17.13 4.89
C GLU A 116 -2.16 -18.13 5.57
N VAL A 117 -2.06 -18.25 6.90
CA VAL A 117 -2.77 -19.25 7.69
C VAL A 117 -3.20 -18.69 9.04
N LEU A 118 -4.18 -19.36 9.65
CA LEU A 118 -4.45 -19.22 11.08
C LEU A 118 -3.67 -20.30 11.84
N ASP A 119 -3.38 -20.04 13.12
CA ASP A 119 -2.85 -21.06 14.02
C ASP A 119 -3.92 -22.15 14.34
N LYS A 120 -3.52 -23.16 15.12
CA LYS A 120 -4.40 -24.28 15.51
C LYS A 120 -5.65 -23.84 16.30
N GLU A 121 -5.60 -22.66 16.91
CA GLU A 121 -6.69 -22.08 17.69
C GLU A 121 -7.55 -21.13 16.84
N GLY A 122 -7.18 -20.89 15.59
CA GLY A 122 -7.88 -19.98 14.69
C GLY A 122 -7.50 -18.50 14.87
N ASN A 123 -6.32 -18.21 15.43
CA ASN A 123 -5.79 -16.84 15.49
C ASN A 123 -4.85 -16.53 14.34
N PHE A 124 -4.61 -15.24 14.13
CA PHE A 124 -3.70 -14.75 13.11
C PHE A 124 -2.26 -15.27 13.33
N TYR A 125 -1.62 -15.81 12.29
CA TYR A 125 -0.30 -16.42 12.40
C TYR A 125 0.68 -15.88 11.34
N THR A 126 1.80 -15.32 11.79
CA THR A 126 2.80 -14.68 10.92
C THR A 126 4.23 -15.18 11.12
N GLU A 127 4.46 -16.13 12.04
CA GLU A 127 5.83 -16.58 12.35
C GLU A 127 6.53 -17.23 11.13
N ASN A 128 5.78 -17.83 10.21
CA ASN A 128 6.31 -18.37 8.95
C ASN A 128 6.89 -17.28 8.02
N LEU A 129 6.51 -16.02 8.20
CA LEU A 129 6.99 -14.88 7.41
C LEU A 129 8.41 -14.42 7.83
N ARG A 130 8.98 -15.01 8.89
CA ARG A 130 10.31 -14.69 9.42
C ARG A 130 10.40 -13.20 9.78
N SER A 131 11.33 -12.46 9.18
CA SER A 131 11.53 -11.03 9.44
C SER A 131 10.60 -10.11 8.65
N ALA A 132 9.81 -10.64 7.70
CA ALA A 132 8.96 -9.82 6.84
C ALA A 132 7.71 -9.36 7.61
N LYS A 133 7.52 -8.05 7.74
CA LYS A 133 6.37 -7.51 8.48
C LYS A 133 5.04 -7.67 7.75
N GLN A 134 5.06 -7.66 6.41
CA GLN A 134 3.87 -7.74 5.55
C GLN A 134 2.71 -6.82 6.02
N GLN A 135 3.04 -5.57 6.35
CA GLN A 135 2.14 -4.63 7.02
C GLN A 135 1.88 -3.38 6.17
N ILE A 136 0.62 -2.96 6.09
CA ILE A 136 0.25 -1.62 5.62
C ILE A 136 -0.14 -0.76 6.82
N THR A 137 0.42 0.45 6.86
CA THR A 137 0.06 1.49 7.81
C THR A 137 -0.51 2.68 7.04
N TYR A 138 -1.72 3.11 7.38
CA TYR A 138 -2.38 4.26 6.75
C TYR A 138 -2.84 5.28 7.80
N VAL A 139 -2.37 6.52 7.70
CA VAL A 139 -2.75 7.63 8.58
C VAL A 139 -3.80 8.51 7.89
N LEU A 140 -4.94 8.72 8.55
CA LEU A 140 -6.09 9.43 8.00
C LEU A 140 -5.88 10.96 8.04
N LYS A 141 -6.08 11.64 6.91
CA LYS A 141 -6.19 13.11 6.83
C LYS A 141 -7.62 13.63 7.02
N MET A 142 -8.63 12.81 6.70
CA MET A 142 -10.04 13.20 6.68
C MET A 142 -10.97 12.03 7.03
N MET A 143 -12.26 12.31 7.23
CA MET A 143 -13.20 11.37 7.87
C MET A 143 -13.42 10.06 7.10
N VAL A 144 -13.42 10.10 5.78
CA VAL A 144 -13.56 8.92 4.91
C VAL A 144 -12.56 9.04 3.76
N LYS A 145 -11.80 7.99 3.50
CA LYS A 145 -10.96 7.90 2.30
C LYS A 145 -10.99 6.47 1.74
N SER A 146 -11.17 6.36 0.42
CA SER A 146 -10.86 5.14 -0.32
C SER A 146 -9.41 5.20 -0.78
N ILE A 147 -8.63 4.17 -0.49
CA ILE A 147 -7.24 4.05 -0.93
C ILE A 147 -6.95 2.62 -1.34
N MET A 148 -6.05 2.47 -2.31
CA MET A 148 -5.45 1.21 -2.69
C MET A 148 -3.96 1.29 -2.39
N SER A 149 -3.39 0.28 -1.75
CA SER A 149 -1.94 0.26 -1.50
C SER A 149 -1.16 0.26 -2.81
N LEU A 150 0.03 0.87 -2.80
CA LEU A 150 0.84 0.97 -4.01
C LEU A 150 1.74 -0.25 -4.23
N PHE A 151 1.94 -1.11 -3.24
CA PHE A 151 2.82 -2.29 -3.37
C PHE A 151 2.17 -3.64 -3.06
N TYR A 152 2.86 -4.66 -3.60
CA TYR A 152 2.56 -6.08 -3.74
C TYR A 152 2.78 -6.84 -2.42
N ILE A 153 1.88 -7.76 -2.11
CA ILE A 153 1.81 -8.53 -0.87
C ILE A 153 1.50 -9.98 -1.24
N SER A 154 2.25 -10.92 -0.66
CA SER A 154 2.03 -12.37 -0.78
C SER A 154 1.38 -12.92 0.49
N GLY A 155 0.31 -13.69 0.35
CA GLY A 155 -0.41 -14.29 1.48
C GLY A 155 -1.68 -13.52 1.83
N ILE A 156 -2.89 -14.10 1.77
CA ILE A 156 -4.10 -13.30 2.12
C ILE A 156 -5.14 -14.00 3.02
N GLN A 157 -4.93 -13.81 4.31
CA GLN A 157 -5.94 -13.40 5.29
C GLN A 157 -5.55 -12.01 5.81
N VAL A 158 -6.52 -11.09 5.89
CA VAL A 158 -6.25 -9.69 6.24
C VAL A 158 -6.72 -9.39 7.65
N TYR A 159 -5.79 -9.01 8.53
CA TYR A 159 -6.10 -8.55 9.89
C TYR A 159 -6.02 -7.02 9.99
N SER A 160 -7.00 -6.38 10.63
CA SER A 160 -6.96 -4.95 10.94
C SER A 160 -6.95 -4.71 12.45
N HIS A 161 -5.91 -4.07 12.99
CA HIS A 161 -5.87 -3.61 14.38
C HIS A 161 -6.05 -2.10 14.50
N LYS A 162 -6.81 -1.69 15.54
CA LYS A 162 -7.10 -0.34 16.06
C LYS A 162 -8.11 0.56 15.30
N ARG A 163 -9.00 1.12 16.13
CA ARG A 163 -9.80 2.37 16.04
C ARG A 163 -10.60 2.73 14.79
N VAL A 164 -10.70 1.87 13.78
CA VAL A 164 -11.60 2.13 12.65
C VAL A 164 -12.83 1.23 12.73
N GLU A 165 -13.97 1.82 13.07
CA GLU A 165 -15.23 1.08 13.31
C GLU A 165 -15.87 0.44 12.07
N GLN A 166 -15.41 0.71 10.85
CA GLN A 166 -15.91 0.05 9.64
C GLN A 166 -14.94 0.31 8.50
N CYS A 167 -14.08 -0.66 8.19
CA CYS A 167 -13.00 -0.46 7.22
C CYS A 167 -13.26 -1.08 5.85
N LEU A 168 -14.19 -2.02 5.73
CA LEU A 168 -14.37 -2.78 4.50
C LEU A 168 -15.86 -3.08 4.33
N ARG A 169 -16.57 -2.20 3.61
CA ARG A 169 -17.94 -2.47 3.15
C ARG A 169 -17.89 -3.48 2.01
N LYS A 170 -18.91 -4.36 2.00
CA LYS A 170 -19.19 -5.41 1.02
C LYS A 170 -19.09 -4.93 -0.43
#